data_AF-M0LGG2-F1
#
_entry.id   AF-M0LGG2-F1
#
_cell.length_a   1.000
_cell.length_b   1.000
_cell.length_c   1.000
_cell.angle_alpha   90.00
_cell.angle_beta   90.00
_cell.angle_gamma   90.00
#
_symmetry.space_group_name_H-M   'P 1'
#
loop_
_entity.id
_entity.type
_entity.pdbx_description
1 polymer ?
#
loop_
_entity_poly.entity_id
_entity_poly.type
_entity_poly.pdbx_seq_one_letter_code
_entity_poly.pdbx_strand_id
1 'polypeptide(L)'
;MPGVAAADDRSDSETRPDRSNRPPGTGDIDNDDRLPIYASGRSIHEYRSDGGTYTYTHTFVSRDLEERYGDPVLEFESETIPDRWLSDEITAKEASTLTVADRLVIGTATEHATAERTITEQRRAGADEVTGQTHLTDEIPLYHYKSESDAQDRQARKAPINVGWEDIEAAEVKSFLEDDCDWSQYDWLPEEPRYVNDDGTVTSTEAHVMDRIQFTKQWHVRLYDIDHETYEVVGQAHRDPLNHNKGVTVDDWHFDDAREEIVEGWMNNSSRYPSRSSLENGADWDSHNGNIAMLMTQ
;
A
#
# COMPACT_ATOMS: atom_id res chain seq x y z
N MET A 1 11.78 -40.96 8.55
CA MET A 1 12.60 -40.59 7.38
C MET A 1 12.06 -41.29 6.13
N PRO A 2 11.10 -40.67 5.44
CA PRO A 2 11.03 -40.74 3.98
C PRO A 2 11.06 -39.33 3.39
N GLY A 3 11.92 -39.13 2.39
CA GLY A 3 12.05 -37.88 1.66
C GLY A 3 10.88 -37.69 0.70
N VAL A 4 10.41 -36.44 0.62
CA VAL A 4 9.44 -36.01 -0.38
C VAL A 4 10.23 -35.31 -1.48
N ALA A 5 10.18 -35.89 -2.68
CA ALA A 5 10.82 -35.40 -3.87
C ALA A 5 10.19 -34.08 -4.32
N ALA A 6 11.05 -33.12 -4.67
CA ALA A 6 10.66 -31.93 -5.41
C ALA A 6 10.12 -32.35 -6.78
N ALA A 7 8.87 -31.97 -7.08
CA ALA A 7 8.34 -32.02 -8.42
C ALA A 7 8.83 -30.78 -9.17
N ASP A 8 9.80 -31.03 -10.04
CA ASP A 8 10.28 -30.13 -11.08
C ASP A 8 9.21 -30.13 -12.19
N ASP A 9 8.35 -29.11 -12.24
CA ASP A 9 7.39 -28.95 -13.33
C ASP A 9 7.69 -27.66 -14.10
N ARG A 10 8.56 -27.84 -15.11
CA ARG A 10 8.77 -26.91 -16.20
C ARG A 10 7.56 -26.99 -17.13
N SER A 11 6.67 -26.03 -17.01
CA SER A 11 5.66 -25.71 -18.01
C SER A 11 5.82 -24.25 -18.41
N ASP A 12 6.83 -23.96 -19.24
CA ASP A 12 6.90 -22.75 -20.05
C ASP A 12 5.74 -22.81 -21.06
N SER A 13 4.63 -22.15 -20.76
CA SER A 13 3.69 -21.71 -21.78
C SER A 13 3.77 -20.20 -21.89
N GLU A 14 4.43 -19.73 -22.95
CA GLU A 14 4.44 -18.35 -23.43
C GLU A 14 3.00 -17.89 -23.71
N THR A 15 2.30 -17.46 -22.68
CA THR A 15 1.06 -16.69 -22.83
C THR A 15 1.42 -15.29 -22.41
N ARG A 16 1.69 -14.41 -23.38
CA ARG A 16 1.80 -12.97 -23.11
C ARG A 16 0.54 -12.55 -22.34
N PRO A 17 0.65 -11.99 -21.13
CA PRO A 17 -0.50 -11.66 -20.32
C PRO A 17 -1.35 -10.60 -21.04
N ASP A 18 -2.65 -10.86 -21.08
CA ASP A 18 -3.69 -9.96 -21.59
C ASP A 18 -3.51 -8.56 -20.97
N ARG A 19 -3.51 -7.52 -21.82
CA ARG A 19 -3.34 -6.12 -21.40
C ARG A 19 -4.51 -5.62 -20.55
N SER A 20 -5.66 -6.32 -20.56
CA SER A 20 -6.87 -5.90 -19.84
C SER A 20 -6.84 -6.11 -18.32
N ASN A 21 -5.80 -6.71 -17.76
CA ASN A 21 -5.75 -7.10 -16.34
C ASN A 21 -4.50 -6.59 -15.62
N ARG A 22 -3.95 -5.45 -16.08
CA ARG A 22 -2.76 -4.83 -15.48
C ARG A 22 -3.12 -3.57 -14.69
N PRO A 23 -2.45 -3.35 -13.55
CA PRO A 23 -2.53 -2.10 -12.82
C PRO A 23 -2.29 -0.85 -13.68
N PRO A 24 -3.02 0.28 -13.51
CA PRO A 24 -2.71 1.52 -14.21
C PRO A 24 -1.29 2.01 -13.97
N GLY A 25 -0.78 2.69 -14.99
CA GLY A 25 0.60 3.19 -15.02
C GLY A 25 1.66 2.09 -15.06
N THR A 26 1.33 0.87 -15.50
CA THR A 26 2.33 -0.19 -15.73
C THR A 26 2.64 -0.38 -17.21
N GLY A 27 3.90 -0.68 -17.50
CA GLY A 27 4.40 -0.98 -18.84
C GLY A 27 4.54 -2.48 -19.12
N ASP A 28 4.85 -2.83 -20.37
CA ASP A 28 5.44 -4.12 -20.73
C ASP A 28 6.86 -4.27 -20.14
N ILE A 29 7.41 -5.48 -20.07
CA ILE A 29 8.74 -5.75 -19.48
C ILE A 29 9.85 -4.97 -20.20
N ASP A 30 9.72 -4.77 -21.51
CA ASP A 30 10.65 -4.06 -22.37
C ASP A 30 10.21 -2.62 -22.69
N ASN A 31 9.37 -2.02 -21.84
CA ASN A 31 8.81 -0.69 -22.14
C ASN A 31 9.88 0.42 -22.17
N ASP A 32 9.87 1.20 -23.25
CA ASP A 32 10.69 2.39 -23.43
C ASP A 32 10.11 3.62 -22.70
N ASP A 33 8.85 3.54 -22.29
CA ASP A 33 8.10 4.61 -21.63
C ASP A 33 8.54 4.86 -20.18
N ARG A 34 9.49 4.07 -19.68
CA ARG A 34 10.01 4.13 -18.30
C ARG A 34 8.86 4.03 -17.29
N LEU A 35 8.01 3.01 -17.45
CA LEU A 35 6.95 2.65 -16.53
C LEU A 35 7.34 1.41 -15.70
N PRO A 36 6.84 1.28 -14.47
CA PRO A 36 7.02 0.07 -13.66
C PRO A 36 6.37 -1.12 -14.36
N ILE A 37 6.87 -2.32 -14.05
CA ILE A 37 6.37 -3.56 -14.62
C ILE A 37 5.43 -4.25 -13.63
N TYR A 38 4.42 -4.94 -14.13
CA TYR A 38 3.59 -5.85 -13.33
C TYR A 38 4.18 -7.26 -13.41
N ALA A 39 5.16 -7.53 -12.56
CA ALA A 39 5.98 -8.74 -12.60
C ALA A 39 5.27 -9.93 -11.98
N SER A 40 5.27 -11.07 -12.68
CA SER A 40 4.79 -12.35 -12.14
C SER A 40 5.96 -13.16 -11.59
N GLY A 41 5.78 -13.77 -10.42
CA GLY A 41 6.86 -14.50 -9.77
C GLY A 41 6.39 -15.31 -8.56
N ARG A 42 7.33 -15.50 -7.63
CA ARG A 42 7.07 -16.18 -6.36
C ARG A 42 7.58 -15.33 -5.20
N SER A 43 6.73 -15.16 -4.20
CA SER A 43 7.11 -14.59 -2.90
C SER A 43 7.50 -15.72 -1.97
N ILE A 44 8.69 -15.60 -1.38
CA ILE A 44 9.28 -16.51 -0.41
C ILE A 44 9.30 -15.80 0.93
N HIS A 45 8.62 -16.39 1.90
CA HIS A 45 8.40 -15.86 3.24
C HIS A 45 9.08 -16.78 4.24
N GLU A 46 10.09 -16.30 4.95
CA GLU A 46 10.78 -17.09 5.96
C GLU A 46 10.56 -16.50 7.36
N TYR A 47 10.26 -17.38 8.31
CA TYR A 47 10.07 -17.04 9.71
C TYR A 47 11.08 -17.84 10.52
N ARG A 48 11.91 -17.16 11.31
CA ARG A 48 12.89 -17.80 12.21
C ARG A 48 12.68 -17.33 13.64
N SER A 49 12.43 -18.26 14.55
CA SER A 49 12.23 -17.95 15.96
C SER A 49 13.54 -17.52 16.65
N ASP A 50 13.43 -16.55 17.56
CA ASP A 50 14.53 -16.09 18.43
C ASP A 50 14.25 -16.32 19.93
N GLY A 51 13.18 -17.07 20.28
CA GLY A 51 12.80 -17.33 21.66
C GLY A 51 11.77 -16.36 22.26
N GLY A 52 10.95 -15.74 21.42
CA GLY A 52 9.76 -14.95 21.82
C GLY A 52 9.19 -14.11 20.69
N THR A 53 10.03 -13.79 19.71
CA THR A 53 9.69 -13.16 18.45
C THR A 53 10.17 -14.04 17.29
N TYR A 54 9.86 -13.61 16.07
CA TYR A 54 10.32 -14.20 14.83
C TYR A 54 10.93 -13.11 13.98
N THR A 55 12.12 -13.37 13.43
CA THR A 55 12.61 -12.61 12.29
C THR A 55 11.87 -13.10 11.05
N TYR A 56 11.18 -12.19 10.38
CA TYR A 56 10.50 -12.42 9.13
C TYR A 56 11.31 -11.82 7.97
N THR A 57 11.58 -12.63 6.95
CA THR A 57 12.21 -12.18 5.69
C THR A 57 11.27 -12.44 4.52
N HIS A 58 11.24 -11.52 3.57
CA HIS A 58 10.46 -11.63 2.34
C HIS A 58 11.35 -11.40 1.14
N THR A 59 11.29 -12.31 0.18
CA THR A 59 11.98 -12.21 -1.09
C THR A 59 11.02 -12.50 -2.22
N PHE A 60 11.01 -11.67 -3.27
CA PHE A 60 10.28 -11.94 -4.50
C PHE A 60 11.25 -12.32 -5.62
N VAL A 61 10.98 -13.44 -6.28
CA VAL A 61 11.81 -13.95 -7.39
C VAL A 61 10.99 -13.99 -8.66
N SER A 62 11.46 -13.32 -9.72
CA SER A 62 10.77 -13.22 -11.01
C SER A 62 11.75 -13.14 -12.18
N ARG A 63 11.41 -13.82 -13.29
CA ARG A 63 12.13 -13.67 -14.56
C ARG A 63 11.92 -12.29 -15.19
N ASP A 64 10.77 -11.68 -14.94
CA ASP A 64 10.44 -10.34 -15.45
C ASP A 64 11.40 -9.29 -14.87
N LEU A 65 11.83 -9.47 -13.61
CA LEU A 65 12.86 -8.64 -12.97
C LEU A 65 14.24 -8.88 -13.59
N GLU A 66 14.60 -10.13 -13.88
CA GLU A 66 15.86 -10.45 -14.56
C GLU A 66 15.93 -9.79 -15.94
N GLU A 67 14.85 -9.84 -16.70
CA GLU A 67 14.77 -9.23 -18.03
C GLU A 67 14.82 -7.69 -17.99
N ARG A 68 14.02 -7.08 -17.10
CA ARG A 68 13.91 -5.61 -17.01
C ARG A 68 15.10 -4.95 -16.32
N TYR A 69 15.56 -5.54 -15.21
CA TYR A 69 16.51 -4.93 -14.27
C TYR A 69 17.83 -5.71 -14.12
N GLY A 70 17.98 -6.86 -14.78
CA GLY A 70 19.19 -7.68 -14.74
C GLY A 70 19.36 -8.50 -13.45
N ASP A 71 18.36 -8.50 -12.57
CA ASP A 71 18.41 -9.18 -11.28
C ASP A 71 17.05 -9.85 -11.01
N PRO A 72 17.00 -11.19 -10.90
CA PRO A 72 15.74 -11.90 -10.68
C PRO A 72 15.16 -11.71 -9.27
N VAL A 73 15.90 -11.11 -8.34
CA VAL A 73 15.56 -11.10 -6.92
C VAL A 73 15.28 -9.68 -6.43
N LEU A 74 14.16 -9.52 -5.72
CA LEU A 74 13.86 -8.36 -4.90
C LEU A 74 13.78 -8.80 -3.43
N GLU A 75 14.68 -8.28 -2.60
CA GLU A 75 14.69 -8.52 -1.16
C GLU A 75 14.01 -7.37 -0.43
N PHE A 76 13.07 -7.67 0.45
CA PHE A 76 12.42 -6.69 1.31
C PHE A 76 13.11 -6.61 2.66
N GLU A 77 12.94 -5.49 3.36
CA GLU A 77 13.44 -5.35 4.73
C GLU A 77 12.84 -6.39 5.67
N SER A 78 13.66 -6.86 6.62
CA SER A 78 13.25 -7.87 7.59
C SER A 78 12.46 -7.26 8.74
N GLU A 79 11.51 -8.01 9.29
CA GLU A 79 10.67 -7.57 10.41
C GLU A 79 10.84 -8.46 11.64
N THR A 80 10.50 -7.90 12.81
CA THR A 80 10.40 -8.67 14.06
C THR A 80 8.92 -8.82 14.42
N ILE A 81 8.41 -10.05 14.34
CA ILE A 81 6.99 -10.35 14.59
C ILE A 81 6.83 -11.11 15.92
N PRO A 82 5.98 -10.67 16.85
CA PRO A 82 5.64 -11.43 18.05
C PRO A 82 5.01 -12.80 17.74
N ASP A 83 5.37 -13.83 18.50
CA ASP A 83 4.81 -15.19 18.35
C ASP A 83 3.27 -15.22 18.33
N ARG A 84 2.63 -14.43 19.19
CA ARG A 84 1.18 -14.30 19.33
C ARG A 84 0.46 -13.78 18.08
N TRP A 85 1.19 -13.25 17.11
CA TRP A 85 0.63 -12.72 15.87
C TRP A 85 0.68 -13.73 14.72
N LEU A 86 1.50 -14.77 14.86
CA LEU A 86 1.67 -15.81 13.86
C LEU A 86 0.68 -16.95 14.07
N SER A 87 0.38 -17.72 13.02
CA SER A 87 -0.44 -18.93 13.15
C SER A 87 0.28 -20.04 13.91
N ASP A 88 -0.50 -20.93 14.53
CA ASP A 88 -0.01 -22.15 15.16
C ASP A 88 0.87 -23.00 14.22
N GLU A 89 0.60 -22.97 12.90
CA GLU A 89 1.43 -23.68 11.93
C GLU A 89 2.85 -23.11 11.84
N ILE A 90 2.97 -21.78 11.84
CA ILE A 90 4.26 -21.10 11.79
C ILE A 90 4.99 -21.28 13.12
N THR A 91 4.29 -21.12 14.25
CA THR A 91 4.89 -21.17 15.58
C THR A 91 5.21 -22.58 16.07
N ALA A 92 4.55 -23.62 15.53
CA ALA A 92 4.88 -25.02 15.81
C ALA A 92 6.26 -25.44 15.26
N LYS A 93 6.88 -24.65 14.40
CA LYS A 93 8.19 -24.93 13.78
C LYS A 93 9.17 -23.84 14.20
N GLU A 94 10.40 -24.22 14.57
CA GLU A 94 11.47 -23.24 14.86
C GLU A 94 11.85 -22.39 13.63
N ALA A 95 11.60 -22.92 12.44
CA ALA A 95 11.70 -22.20 11.17
C ALA A 95 10.58 -22.65 10.21
N SER A 96 9.97 -21.67 9.54
CA SER A 96 8.95 -21.90 8.51
C SER A 96 9.31 -21.13 7.25
N THR A 97 9.28 -21.80 6.10
CA THR A 97 9.37 -21.15 4.77
C THR A 97 8.08 -21.42 4.02
N LEU A 98 7.45 -20.36 3.54
CA LEU A 98 6.23 -20.39 2.74
C LEU A 98 6.54 -19.78 1.37
N THR A 99 6.10 -20.42 0.30
CA THR A 99 6.29 -19.92 -1.07
C THR A 99 4.94 -19.84 -1.75
N VAL A 100 4.60 -18.66 -2.27
CA VAL A 100 3.34 -18.39 -2.95
C VAL A 100 3.60 -17.80 -4.33
N ALA A 101 2.77 -18.16 -5.30
CA ALA A 101 2.73 -17.45 -6.58
C ALA A 101 2.19 -16.03 -6.32
N ASP A 102 2.84 -15.03 -6.89
CA ASP A 102 2.57 -13.63 -6.57
C ASP A 102 2.78 -12.72 -7.79
N ARG A 103 2.18 -11.53 -7.76
CA ARG A 103 2.36 -10.49 -8.76
C ARG A 103 2.52 -9.13 -8.10
N LEU A 104 3.58 -8.42 -8.44
CA LEU A 104 3.92 -7.13 -7.84
C LEU A 104 4.14 -6.08 -8.92
N VAL A 105 3.73 -4.84 -8.65
CA VAL A 105 4.11 -3.68 -9.47
C VAL A 105 5.46 -3.17 -8.97
N ILE A 106 6.50 -3.40 -9.77
CA ILE A 106 7.90 -3.11 -9.41
C ILE A 106 8.49 -2.11 -10.39
N GLY A 107 9.17 -1.10 -9.86
CA GLY A 107 9.77 -0.03 -10.65
C GLY A 107 10.82 0.75 -9.88
N THR A 108 11.70 1.43 -10.59
CA THR A 108 12.56 2.47 -10.00
C THR A 108 11.73 3.69 -9.59
N ALA A 109 12.26 4.55 -8.72
CA ALA A 109 11.58 5.79 -8.32
C ALA A 109 11.17 6.66 -9.53
N THR A 110 12.03 6.78 -10.55
CA THR A 110 11.67 7.53 -11.77
C THR A 110 10.55 6.86 -12.57
N GLU A 111 10.48 5.52 -12.56
CA GLU A 111 9.43 4.81 -13.27
C GLU A 111 8.07 5.02 -12.59
N HIS A 112 8.01 4.92 -11.25
CA HIS A 112 6.79 5.22 -10.51
C HIS A 112 6.39 6.69 -10.62
N ALA A 113 7.31 7.64 -10.49
CA ALA A 113 7.00 9.07 -10.71
C ALA A 113 6.45 9.32 -12.13
N THR A 114 7.01 8.64 -13.14
CA THR A 114 6.49 8.72 -14.52
C THR A 114 5.09 8.11 -14.64
N ALA A 115 4.84 6.98 -13.98
CA ALA A 115 3.54 6.34 -13.93
C ALA A 115 2.48 7.21 -13.26
N GLU A 116 2.76 7.76 -12.08
CA GLU A 116 1.84 8.61 -11.32
C GLU A 116 1.49 9.87 -12.12
N ARG A 117 2.49 10.54 -12.71
CA ARG A 117 2.25 11.67 -13.63
C ARG A 117 1.43 11.28 -14.85
N THR A 118 1.71 10.15 -15.49
CA THR A 118 0.95 9.66 -16.66
C THR A 118 -0.51 9.40 -16.29
N ILE A 119 -0.74 8.77 -15.14
CA ILE A 119 -2.06 8.51 -14.61
C ILE A 119 -2.80 9.84 -14.38
N THR A 120 -2.17 10.83 -13.75
CA THR A 120 -2.75 12.17 -13.53
C THR A 120 -3.06 12.90 -14.84
N GLU A 121 -2.14 12.89 -15.82
CA GLU A 121 -2.36 13.52 -17.14
C GLU A 121 -3.51 12.88 -17.92
N GLN A 122 -3.61 11.55 -17.91
CA GLN A 122 -4.72 10.84 -18.58
C GLN A 122 -6.08 11.21 -17.99
N ARG A 123 -6.15 11.42 -16.67
CA ARG A 123 -7.38 11.89 -16.00
C ARG A 123 -7.77 13.29 -16.43
N ARG A 124 -6.80 14.22 -16.48
CA ARG A 124 -7.05 15.61 -16.95
C ARG A 124 -7.65 15.62 -18.37
N ALA A 125 -7.19 14.72 -19.24
CA ALA A 125 -7.70 14.61 -20.60
C ALA A 125 -9.10 13.98 -20.70
N GLY A 126 -9.51 13.17 -19.71
CA GLY A 126 -10.82 12.50 -19.66
C GLY A 126 -11.91 13.28 -18.91
N ALA A 127 -11.53 14.27 -18.09
CA ALA A 127 -12.46 15.16 -17.42
C ALA A 127 -12.95 16.25 -18.40
N ASP A 128 -14.12 16.06 -19.01
CA ASP A 128 -14.83 17.15 -19.70
C ASP A 128 -14.93 18.37 -18.77
N GLU A 129 -14.71 19.59 -19.30
CA GLU A 129 -14.72 20.90 -18.63
C GLU A 129 -15.95 21.17 -17.74
N VAL A 130 -16.14 20.51 -16.60
CA VAL A 130 -17.25 20.77 -15.68
C VAL A 130 -16.89 20.44 -14.23
N THR A 131 -15.94 21.17 -13.66
CA THR A 131 -15.99 21.79 -12.31
C THR A 131 -14.60 22.35 -12.00
N GLY A 132 -14.52 23.56 -11.45
CA GLY A 132 -13.26 24.21 -11.04
C GLY A 132 -12.54 23.53 -9.87
N GLN A 133 -12.80 22.25 -9.60
CA GLN A 133 -12.13 21.41 -8.61
C GLN A 133 -10.95 20.62 -9.20
N THR A 134 -10.75 20.66 -10.52
CA THR A 134 -9.72 19.90 -11.26
C THR A 134 -8.29 20.36 -11.01
N HIS A 135 -8.09 21.55 -10.43
CA HIS A 135 -6.76 22.05 -10.07
C HIS A 135 -6.24 21.53 -8.72
N LEU A 136 -7.09 20.85 -7.94
CA LEU A 136 -6.72 20.50 -6.57
C LEU A 136 -5.79 19.26 -6.50
N THR A 137 -5.77 18.41 -7.52
CA THR A 137 -5.46 16.98 -7.33
C THR A 137 -4.19 16.48 -8.03
N ASP A 138 -3.28 17.37 -8.41
CA ASP A 138 -2.28 17.05 -9.44
C ASP A 138 -0.94 16.48 -8.93
N GLU A 139 -0.71 16.42 -7.63
CA GLU A 139 0.66 16.32 -7.09
C GLU A 139 0.68 15.66 -5.69
N ILE A 140 -0.17 14.66 -5.46
CA ILE A 140 -0.05 13.84 -4.23
C ILE A 140 0.42 12.43 -4.56
N PRO A 141 1.23 11.80 -3.68
CA PRO A 141 1.62 10.41 -3.85
C PRO A 141 0.41 9.49 -3.97
N LEU A 142 0.46 8.55 -4.92
CA LEU A 142 -0.64 7.61 -5.14
C LEU A 142 -0.53 6.32 -4.32
N TYR A 143 0.66 5.99 -3.84
CA TYR A 143 0.93 4.72 -3.17
C TYR A 143 1.86 4.92 -1.97
N HIS A 144 1.74 4.01 -1.00
CA HIS A 144 2.73 3.88 0.07
C HIS A 144 3.57 2.60 -0.07
N TYR A 145 4.69 2.58 0.63
CA TYR A 145 5.75 1.58 0.60
C TYR A 145 6.08 1.11 2.02
N LYS A 146 6.64 -0.10 2.11
CA LYS A 146 6.87 -0.76 3.40
C LYS A 146 8.05 -0.19 4.16
N SER A 147 9.13 0.11 3.45
CA SER A 147 10.38 0.66 3.98
C SER A 147 10.87 1.87 3.21
N GLU A 148 11.85 2.58 3.77
CA GLU A 148 12.49 3.73 3.11
C GLU A 148 13.23 3.27 1.86
N SER A 149 13.94 2.13 1.93
CA SER A 149 14.63 1.53 0.80
C SER A 149 13.68 1.13 -0.33
N ASP A 150 12.55 0.49 0.01
CA ASP A 150 11.46 0.21 -0.93
C ASP A 150 10.89 1.50 -1.53
N ALA A 151 10.90 2.62 -0.80
CA ALA A 151 10.46 3.91 -1.33
C ALA A 151 11.56 4.65 -2.11
N GLN A 152 12.80 4.16 -2.18
CA GLN A 152 13.91 4.83 -2.88
C GLN A 152 14.34 4.07 -4.14
N ASP A 153 14.45 2.74 -4.07
CA ASP A 153 14.96 1.91 -5.15
C ASP A 153 14.14 0.62 -5.30
N ARG A 154 13.84 0.25 -6.55
CA ARG A 154 13.00 -0.92 -6.92
C ARG A 154 11.72 -1.05 -6.08
N GLN A 155 10.98 0.05 -6.02
CA GLN A 155 9.76 0.18 -5.26
C GLN A 155 8.70 -0.82 -5.68
N ALA A 156 8.16 -1.55 -4.71
CA ALA A 156 6.99 -2.39 -4.88
C ALA A 156 5.78 -1.69 -4.25
N ARG A 157 4.80 -1.26 -5.07
CA ARG A 157 3.57 -0.61 -4.57
C ARG A 157 2.88 -1.52 -3.54
N LYS A 158 2.56 -1.01 -2.34
CA LYS A 158 1.96 -1.82 -1.26
C LYS A 158 0.49 -1.56 -0.97
N ALA A 159 0.04 -0.32 -1.07
CA ALA A 159 -1.37 0.04 -0.93
C ALA A 159 -1.62 1.44 -1.49
N PRO A 160 -2.86 1.75 -1.89
CA PRO A 160 -3.21 3.06 -2.43
C PRO A 160 -3.34 4.09 -1.31
N ILE A 161 -2.90 5.32 -1.58
CA ILE A 161 -3.39 6.50 -0.88
C ILE A 161 -4.86 6.71 -1.30
N ASN A 162 -5.73 7.01 -0.34
CA ASN A 162 -7.17 7.08 -0.55
C ASN A 162 -7.90 8.17 0.25
N VAL A 163 -7.18 8.96 1.05
CA VAL A 163 -7.70 10.18 1.69
C VAL A 163 -6.64 11.28 1.62
N GLY A 164 -7.04 12.55 1.53
CA GLY A 164 -6.15 13.69 1.70
C GLY A 164 -6.83 14.86 2.40
N TRP A 165 -6.05 15.72 3.05
CA TRP A 165 -6.53 16.89 3.80
C TRP A 165 -5.80 18.18 3.42
N GLU A 166 -6.55 19.29 3.40
CA GLU A 166 -6.06 20.66 3.14
C GLU A 166 -6.03 21.48 4.44
N ASP A 167 -5.02 22.35 4.56
CA ASP A 167 -4.82 23.31 5.65
C ASP A 167 -4.86 22.66 7.05
N ILE A 168 -4.18 21.53 7.20
CA ILE A 168 -4.09 20.78 8.46
C ILE A 168 -2.89 19.84 8.46
N GLU A 169 -2.17 19.74 9.58
CA GLU A 169 -1.04 18.82 9.77
C GLU A 169 -1.51 17.41 10.20
N ALA A 170 -0.70 16.37 9.95
CA ALA A 170 -1.04 14.99 10.30
C ALA A 170 -1.30 14.80 11.80
N ALA A 171 -0.58 15.53 12.65
CA ALA A 171 -0.80 15.53 14.10
C ALA A 171 -2.19 16.09 14.48
N GLU A 172 -2.67 17.11 13.78
CA GLU A 172 -3.99 17.69 14.01
C GLU A 172 -5.10 16.77 13.46
N VAL A 173 -4.88 16.12 12.31
CA VAL A 173 -5.80 15.07 11.80
C VAL A 173 -5.91 13.92 12.81
N LYS A 174 -4.78 13.49 13.39
CA LYS A 174 -4.76 12.49 14.46
C LYS A 174 -5.59 12.94 15.66
N SER A 175 -5.34 14.14 16.19
CA SER A 175 -6.10 14.66 17.32
C SER A 175 -7.59 14.76 17.01
N PHE A 176 -7.99 15.19 15.82
CA PHE A 176 -9.39 15.23 15.42
C PHE A 176 -10.03 13.83 15.39
N LEU A 177 -9.35 12.84 14.81
CA LEU A 177 -9.85 11.47 14.77
C LEU A 177 -9.97 10.89 16.19
N GLU A 178 -9.00 11.16 17.07
CA GLU A 178 -9.01 10.65 18.45
C GLU A 178 -10.05 11.36 19.34
N ASP A 179 -10.08 12.69 19.32
CA ASP A 179 -10.88 13.49 20.25
C ASP A 179 -12.32 13.69 19.77
N ASP A 180 -12.53 13.94 18.47
CA ASP A 180 -13.85 14.27 17.91
C ASP A 180 -14.54 13.07 17.26
N CYS A 181 -13.79 12.08 16.77
CA CYS A 181 -14.35 10.86 16.17
C CYS A 181 -14.32 9.63 17.09
N ASP A 182 -13.78 9.74 18.31
CA ASP A 182 -13.66 8.64 19.30
C ASP A 182 -12.81 7.45 18.79
N TRP A 183 -11.89 7.70 17.85
CA TRP A 183 -10.92 6.68 17.43
C TRP A 183 -9.89 6.50 18.55
N SER A 184 -9.66 5.28 18.98
CA SER A 184 -8.71 5.03 20.07
C SER A 184 -7.80 3.86 19.74
N GLN A 185 -6.50 4.16 19.70
CA GLN A 185 -5.44 3.18 19.57
C GLN A 185 -5.30 2.40 20.89
N TYR A 186 -5.14 1.08 20.77
CA TYR A 186 -4.74 0.26 21.91
C TYR A 186 -3.21 0.36 22.09
N ASP A 187 -2.75 0.71 23.30
CA ASP A 187 -1.35 0.98 23.72
C ASP A 187 -0.27 -0.05 23.34
N TRP A 188 -0.61 -1.19 22.71
CA TRP A 188 0.30 -2.32 22.50
C TRP A 188 0.66 -2.62 21.05
N LEU A 189 0.13 -1.86 20.08
CA LEU A 189 0.45 -2.08 18.67
C LEU A 189 1.71 -1.30 18.27
N PRO A 190 2.81 -1.98 17.87
CA PRO A 190 3.97 -1.32 17.32
C PRO A 190 3.61 -0.46 16.10
N GLU A 191 4.01 0.80 16.15
CA GLU A 191 4.01 1.69 15.01
C GLU A 191 5.28 1.39 14.21
N GLU A 192 5.10 0.73 13.07
CA GLU A 192 6.16 0.62 12.07
C GLU A 192 5.98 1.74 11.06
N PRO A 193 7.03 2.55 10.79
CA PRO A 193 6.95 3.57 9.76
C PRO A 193 6.67 2.90 8.42
N ARG A 194 5.78 3.53 7.65
CA ARG A 194 5.62 3.31 6.21
C ARG A 194 6.06 4.57 5.50
N TYR A 195 6.18 4.50 4.18
CA TYR A 195 6.80 5.58 3.42
C TYR A 195 5.98 5.93 2.19
N VAL A 196 5.91 7.21 1.84
CA VAL A 196 5.48 7.68 0.53
C VAL A 196 6.68 8.22 -0.22
N ASN A 197 6.62 8.20 -1.54
CA ASN A 197 7.58 8.88 -2.39
C ASN A 197 6.83 9.93 -3.20
N ASP A 198 7.21 11.19 -2.99
CA ASP A 198 6.63 12.35 -3.65
C ASP A 198 7.71 13.03 -4.52
N ASP A 199 7.65 12.77 -5.83
CA ASP A 199 8.63 13.21 -6.84
C ASP A 199 10.11 13.05 -6.41
N GLY A 200 10.44 11.92 -5.77
CA GLY A 200 11.78 11.59 -5.29
C GLY A 200 12.04 11.97 -3.82
N THR A 201 11.13 12.71 -3.18
CA THR A 201 11.16 12.97 -1.74
C THR A 201 10.49 11.81 -1.00
N VAL A 202 11.27 11.09 -0.19
CA VAL A 202 10.73 9.98 0.61
C VAL A 202 10.35 10.47 1.99
N THR A 203 9.08 10.30 2.35
CA THR A 203 8.53 10.75 3.63
C THR A 203 8.00 9.57 4.42
N SER A 204 8.41 9.47 5.69
CA SER A 204 7.88 8.46 6.62
C SER A 204 6.51 8.85 7.16
N THR A 205 5.72 7.86 7.61
CA THR A 205 4.47 8.09 8.35
C THR A 205 4.72 8.99 9.55
N GLU A 206 3.95 10.08 9.66
CA GLU A 206 3.98 11.00 10.81
C GLU A 206 3.07 10.50 11.92
N ALA A 207 1.88 9.99 11.55
CA ALA A 207 0.91 9.47 12.51
C ALA A 207 0.24 8.20 12.00
N HIS A 208 0.01 7.24 12.90
CA HIS A 208 -0.81 6.06 12.66
C HIS A 208 -2.01 6.11 13.62
N VAL A 209 -3.20 6.30 13.08
CA VAL A 209 -4.45 6.38 13.86
C VAL A 209 -5.24 5.10 13.64
N MET A 210 -5.87 4.60 14.71
CA MET A 210 -6.63 3.36 14.70
C MET A 210 -7.97 3.55 15.40
N ASP A 211 -9.05 3.05 14.81
CA ASP A 211 -10.34 2.95 15.50
C ASP A 211 -10.38 1.70 16.41
N ARG A 212 -11.22 1.76 17.45
CA ARG A 212 -11.32 0.76 18.51
C ARG A 212 -11.46 -0.65 17.92
N ILE A 213 -10.82 -1.61 18.59
CA ILE A 213 -10.94 -3.03 18.25
C ILE A 213 -12.35 -3.51 18.64
N GLN A 214 -13.32 -3.40 17.74
CA GLN A 214 -14.64 -4.03 17.93
C GLN A 214 -14.55 -5.50 17.57
N PHE A 215 -14.01 -6.30 18.49
CA PHE A 215 -13.92 -7.76 18.45
C PHE A 215 -13.08 -8.35 17.30
N THR A 216 -13.09 -7.74 16.11
CA THR A 216 -12.72 -8.34 14.81
C THR A 216 -12.44 -7.33 13.67
N LYS A 217 -12.55 -6.02 13.89
CA LYS A 217 -12.32 -5.00 12.86
C LYS A 217 -11.44 -3.91 13.43
N GLN A 218 -10.47 -3.49 12.63
CA GLN A 218 -9.61 -2.38 12.97
C GLN A 218 -9.49 -1.51 11.72
N TRP A 219 -9.99 -0.29 11.82
CA TRP A 219 -9.80 0.74 10.80
C TRP A 219 -8.52 1.46 11.14
N HIS A 220 -7.68 1.67 10.15
CA HIS A 220 -6.40 2.33 10.29
C HIS A 220 -6.29 3.43 9.27
N VAL A 221 -5.61 4.51 9.64
CA VAL A 221 -5.05 5.45 8.69
C VAL A 221 -3.62 5.75 9.06
N ARG A 222 -2.72 5.62 8.08
CA ARG A 222 -1.36 6.16 8.16
C ARG A 222 -1.35 7.51 7.46
N LEU A 223 -0.93 8.53 8.19
CA LEU A 223 -0.91 9.92 7.78
C LEU A 223 0.54 10.32 7.45
N TYR A 224 0.69 11.07 6.37
CA TYR A 224 1.97 11.59 5.90
C TYR A 224 1.79 13.07 5.64
N ASP A 225 2.64 13.89 6.25
CA ASP A 225 2.77 15.29 5.86
C ASP A 225 3.53 15.34 4.52
N ILE A 226 2.95 15.99 3.52
CA ILE A 226 3.55 16.19 2.20
C ILE A 226 3.73 17.70 1.96
N ASP A 227 4.83 18.08 1.34
CA ASP A 227 5.16 19.49 1.08
C ASP A 227 4.51 19.95 -0.22
N HIS A 228 3.18 20.03 -0.23
CA HIS A 228 2.39 20.34 -1.42
C HIS A 228 1.41 21.50 -1.21
N GLU A 229 1.28 22.40 -2.20
CA GLU A 229 0.58 23.70 -2.05
C GLU A 229 -0.92 23.59 -1.76
N THR A 230 -1.55 22.45 -2.08
CA THR A 230 -3.01 22.27 -1.96
C THR A 230 -3.42 21.27 -0.89
N TYR A 231 -2.58 20.28 -0.60
CA TYR A 231 -2.88 19.22 0.34
C TYR A 231 -1.62 18.95 1.14
N GLU A 232 -1.67 19.25 2.43
CA GLU A 232 -0.52 19.13 3.33
C GLU A 232 -0.44 17.70 3.90
N VAL A 233 -1.55 16.95 3.88
CA VAL A 233 -1.61 15.59 4.44
C VAL A 233 -2.28 14.61 3.49
N VAL A 234 -1.69 13.43 3.37
CA VAL A 234 -2.33 12.26 2.73
C VAL A 234 -2.44 11.08 3.67
N GLY A 235 -3.45 10.25 3.42
CA GLY A 235 -3.83 9.11 4.23
C GLY A 235 -3.90 7.82 3.44
N GLN A 236 -3.29 6.78 3.99
CA GLN A 236 -3.49 5.39 3.58
C GLN A 236 -4.46 4.72 4.57
N ALA A 237 -5.76 4.80 4.25
CA ALA A 237 -6.83 4.25 5.07
C ALA A 237 -7.16 2.81 4.67
N HIS A 238 -7.28 1.92 5.64
CA HIS A 238 -7.59 0.50 5.39
C HIS A 238 -8.24 -0.16 6.59
N ARG A 239 -9.07 -1.17 6.30
CA ARG A 239 -9.53 -2.13 7.29
C ARG A 239 -8.64 -3.35 7.28
N ASP A 240 -8.09 -3.68 8.43
CA ASP A 240 -7.30 -4.89 8.57
C ASP A 240 -8.18 -6.14 8.45
N PRO A 241 -7.74 -7.16 7.69
CA PRO A 241 -8.33 -8.47 7.78
C PRO A 241 -8.08 -9.06 9.16
N LEU A 242 -9.02 -9.88 9.62
CA LEU A 242 -9.02 -10.52 10.94
C LEU A 242 -7.77 -11.35 11.27
N ASN A 243 -7.10 -11.80 10.23
CA ASN A 243 -5.95 -12.68 10.26
C ASN A 243 -4.69 -11.98 9.72
N HIS A 244 -4.67 -10.64 9.64
CA HIS A 244 -3.45 -9.91 9.33
C HIS A 244 -2.33 -10.40 10.27
N ASN A 245 -1.17 -10.73 9.69
CA ASN A 245 0.00 -11.38 10.32
C ASN A 245 -0.08 -12.88 10.67
N LYS A 246 -1.22 -13.57 10.48
CA LYS A 246 -1.33 -15.02 10.77
C LYS A 246 -0.75 -15.94 9.68
N GLY A 247 -0.20 -15.39 8.60
CA GLY A 247 0.40 -16.16 7.50
C GLY A 247 0.51 -15.32 6.23
N VAL A 248 0.67 -16.01 5.08
CA VAL A 248 0.89 -15.38 3.76
C VAL A 248 -0.42 -15.14 3.00
N THR A 249 -1.47 -15.91 3.28
CA THR A 249 -2.80 -15.71 2.68
C THR A 249 -3.59 -14.73 3.53
N VAL A 250 -3.51 -13.44 3.18
CA VAL A 250 -4.17 -12.34 3.90
C VAL A 250 -4.96 -11.53 2.88
N ASP A 251 -6.15 -12.03 2.54
CA ASP A 251 -6.98 -11.48 1.47
C ASP A 251 -8.33 -11.03 2.04
N ASP A 252 -8.37 -9.87 2.70
CA ASP A 252 -9.63 -9.14 2.96
C ASP A 252 -9.36 -7.69 3.45
N TRP A 253 -8.37 -6.99 2.86
CA TRP A 253 -8.18 -5.57 3.13
C TRP A 253 -9.34 -4.79 2.51
N HIS A 254 -9.94 -3.85 3.24
CA HIS A 254 -10.99 -2.98 2.69
C HIS A 254 -10.52 -1.52 2.69
N PHE A 255 -10.10 -1.02 1.53
CA PHE A 255 -9.65 0.37 1.38
C PHE A 255 -10.82 1.34 1.24
N ASP A 256 -11.81 0.99 0.41
CA ASP A 256 -13.00 1.82 0.19
C ASP A 256 -13.79 2.03 1.48
N ASP A 257 -14.09 0.96 2.20
CA ASP A 257 -14.84 1.05 3.47
C ASP A 257 -14.11 1.92 4.50
N ALA A 258 -12.79 1.80 4.60
CA ALA A 258 -12.00 2.58 5.55
C ALA A 258 -11.93 4.06 5.18
N ARG A 259 -11.86 4.37 3.88
CA ARG A 259 -11.99 5.74 3.38
C ARG A 259 -13.34 6.31 3.79
N GLU A 260 -14.44 5.58 3.57
CA GLU A 260 -15.78 6.07 3.91
C GLU A 260 -15.96 6.24 5.43
N GLU A 261 -15.41 5.38 6.28
CA GLU A 261 -15.45 5.55 7.74
C GLU A 261 -14.77 6.86 8.19
N ILE A 262 -13.61 7.18 7.61
CA ILE A 262 -12.91 8.45 7.89
C ILE A 262 -13.71 9.64 7.37
N VAL A 263 -14.24 9.55 6.15
CA VAL A 263 -15.06 10.61 5.55
C VAL A 263 -16.30 10.85 6.42
N GLU A 264 -16.99 9.80 6.86
CA GLU A 264 -18.16 9.92 7.74
C GLU A 264 -17.79 10.53 9.09
N GLY A 265 -16.70 10.07 9.74
CA GLY A 265 -16.20 10.65 10.98
C GLY A 265 -15.90 12.15 10.82
N TRP A 266 -15.21 12.52 9.75
CA TRP A 266 -14.91 13.90 9.42
C TRP A 266 -16.17 14.72 9.16
N MET A 267 -17.09 14.23 8.33
CA MET A 267 -18.30 14.96 7.93
C MET A 267 -19.30 15.13 9.08
N ASN A 268 -19.35 14.19 10.02
CA ASN A 268 -20.28 14.21 11.13
C ASN A 268 -19.79 15.05 12.31
N ASN A 269 -18.46 15.16 12.50
CA ASN A 269 -17.88 15.80 13.68
C ASN A 269 -17.16 17.13 13.36
N SER A 270 -16.77 17.37 12.11
CA SER A 270 -16.16 18.65 11.73
C SER A 270 -17.21 19.76 11.62
N SER A 271 -16.89 20.90 12.24
CA SER A 271 -17.62 22.16 12.04
C SER A 271 -17.19 22.90 10.77
N ARG A 272 -16.10 22.47 10.13
CA ARG A 272 -15.56 23.05 8.89
C ARG A 272 -16.13 22.29 7.70
N TYR A 273 -17.09 22.92 7.00
CA TYR A 273 -17.90 22.36 5.90
C TYR A 273 -17.09 21.44 4.97
N PRO A 274 -17.19 20.12 5.17
CA PRO A 274 -16.32 19.22 4.45
C PRO A 274 -16.91 19.00 3.07
N SER A 275 -16.08 19.23 2.05
CA SER A 275 -16.44 18.92 0.68
C SER A 275 -15.56 17.78 0.21
N ARG A 276 -16.16 16.88 -0.56
CA ARG A 276 -15.53 15.68 -1.10
C ARG A 276 -15.31 15.89 -2.58
N SER A 277 -14.06 15.76 -3.01
CA SER A 277 -13.75 15.36 -4.38
C SER A 277 -13.27 13.90 -4.37
N SER A 278 -13.26 13.30 -5.56
CA SER A 278 -12.92 11.90 -5.77
C SER A 278 -11.90 11.84 -6.89
N LEU A 279 -10.72 11.25 -6.64
CA LEU A 279 -9.69 11.07 -7.67
C LEU A 279 -9.47 9.60 -7.98
N GLU A 280 -9.53 9.19 -9.24
CA GLU A 280 -9.42 7.78 -9.67
C GLU A 280 -7.96 7.26 -9.78
N ASN A 281 -7.33 6.84 -8.68
CA ASN A 281 -6.08 6.06 -8.51
C ASN A 281 -5.93 4.78 -9.36
N GLY A 282 -6.96 4.39 -10.12
CA GLY A 282 -7.01 3.07 -10.73
C GLY A 282 -7.36 1.98 -9.71
N ALA A 283 -8.02 0.93 -10.19
CA ALA A 283 -8.35 -0.23 -9.36
C ALA A 283 -7.22 -1.27 -9.50
N ASP A 284 -6.19 -1.15 -8.67
CA ASP A 284 -5.13 -2.17 -8.53
C ASP A 284 -5.41 -3.15 -7.40
N TRP A 285 -6.45 -2.86 -6.64
CA TRP A 285 -6.84 -3.54 -5.43
C TRP A 285 -8.34 -3.80 -5.50
N ASP A 286 -8.75 -5.04 -5.24
CA ASP A 286 -10.15 -5.47 -5.39
C ASP A 286 -11.13 -4.66 -4.52
N SER A 287 -10.65 -4.08 -3.41
CA SER A 287 -11.43 -3.27 -2.48
C SER A 287 -11.17 -1.76 -2.58
N HIS A 288 -10.48 -1.31 -3.63
CA HIS A 288 -10.26 0.09 -3.92
C HIS A 288 -10.88 0.46 -5.26
N ASN A 289 -11.94 1.26 -5.26
CA ASN A 289 -12.63 1.73 -6.47
C ASN A 289 -11.85 2.80 -7.26
N GLY A 290 -10.57 2.98 -6.94
CA GLY A 290 -9.73 4.03 -7.48
C GLY A 290 -9.88 5.35 -6.72
N ASN A 291 -10.87 5.60 -5.88
CA ASN A 291 -11.11 6.96 -5.41
C ASN A 291 -10.25 7.41 -4.21
N ILE A 292 -9.67 8.61 -4.31
CA ILE A 292 -9.13 9.36 -3.16
C ILE A 292 -10.17 10.38 -2.71
N ALA A 293 -10.57 10.34 -1.44
CA ALA A 293 -11.44 11.35 -0.85
C ALA A 293 -10.61 12.54 -0.36
N MET A 294 -10.81 13.71 -0.97
CA MET A 294 -10.16 14.93 -0.49
C MET A 294 -11.07 15.67 0.49
N LEU A 295 -10.52 16.03 1.65
CA LEU A 295 -11.23 16.65 2.77
C LEU A 295 -10.67 18.06 2.98
N MET A 296 -11.51 19.06 2.76
CA MET A 296 -11.11 20.46 2.85
C MET A 296 -11.64 21.10 4.14
N THR A 297 -10.87 22.03 4.69
CA THR A 297 -11.35 22.92 5.75
C THR A 297 -11.76 24.26 5.14
N GLN A 298 -13.01 24.71 5.39
CA GLN A 298 -13.50 26.03 4.95
C GLN A 298 -13.44 27.07 6.07
#